data_AF-A0A090I8S4-F1
#
_entry.id   AF-A0A090I8S4-F1
#
_cell.length_a   1.000
_cell.length_b   1.000
_cell.length_c   1.000
_cell.angle_alpha   90.00
_cell.angle_beta   90.00
_cell.angle_gamma   90.00
#
_symmetry.space_group_name_H-M   'P 1'
#
loop_
_entity.id
_entity.type
_entity.pdbx_description
1 polymer ?
#
loop_
_entity_poly.entity_id
_entity_poly.type
_entity_poly.pdbx_seq_one_letter_code
_entity_poly.pdbx_strand_id
1 'polypeptide(L)'
;MKMEFELEVDMELVKTGALLHDIGRSQTNGIKHAVVGAELLKERGFPWEVVNIVERHIGAGISREEAKVLGLPPKDYLPLTLEEKLVAHADNLIHGTQEVDLEFVIKKWRKNLGENHPSIPKIIKLHSEITKTPVT
;
A
#
# COMPACT_ATOMS: atom_id res chain seq x y z
N MET A 1 -8.87 -3.46 -34.17
CA MET A 1 -8.75 -2.22 -33.38
C MET A 1 -8.73 -2.64 -31.92
N LYS A 2 -7.54 -2.66 -31.27
CA LYS A 2 -7.48 -2.83 -29.81
C LYS A 2 -7.97 -1.50 -29.23
N MET A 3 -9.13 -1.51 -28.59
CA MET A 3 -9.53 -0.40 -27.74
C MET A 3 -8.69 -0.52 -26.47
N GLU A 4 -7.62 0.25 -26.42
CA GLU A 4 -6.92 0.56 -25.18
C GLU A 4 -7.80 1.57 -24.45
N PHE A 5 -8.61 1.11 -23.50
CA PHE A 5 -9.17 2.01 -22.50
C PHE A 5 -7.99 2.45 -21.64
N GLU A 6 -7.54 3.69 -21.81
CA GLU A 6 -6.76 4.35 -20.77
C GLU A 6 -7.63 4.38 -19.52
N LEU A 7 -7.18 3.68 -18.47
CA LEU A 7 -7.78 3.81 -17.15
C LEU A 7 -7.45 5.22 -16.69
N GLU A 8 -8.43 6.11 -16.77
CA GLU A 8 -8.32 7.46 -16.24
C GLU A 8 -8.17 7.36 -14.72
N VAL A 9 -6.98 7.69 -14.23
CA VAL A 9 -6.66 7.69 -12.80
C VAL A 9 -7.32 8.90 -12.17
N ASP A 10 -8.06 8.70 -11.08
CA ASP A 10 -8.53 9.82 -10.26
C ASP A 10 -7.36 10.41 -9.46
N MET A 11 -6.75 11.45 -10.03
CA MET A 11 -5.60 12.12 -9.41
C MET A 11 -5.95 12.89 -8.13
N GLU A 12 -7.20 13.29 -7.92
CA GLU A 12 -7.62 13.95 -6.69
C GLU A 12 -7.72 12.91 -5.56
N LEU A 13 -8.27 11.74 -5.86
CA LEU A 13 -8.30 10.59 -4.96
C LEU A 13 -6.88 10.13 -4.59
N VAL A 14 -5.96 10.01 -5.56
CA VAL A 14 -4.56 9.66 -5.29
C VAL A 14 -3.90 10.67 -4.35
N LYS A 15 -4.05 11.98 -4.62
CA LYS A 15 -3.47 13.04 -3.77
C LYS A 15 -4.04 13.02 -2.36
N THR A 16 -5.36 12.87 -2.23
CA THR A 16 -6.05 12.81 -0.95
C THR A 16 -5.64 11.59 -0.15
N GLY A 17 -5.61 10.42 -0.81
CA GLY A 17 -5.13 9.17 -0.23
C GLY A 17 -3.67 9.25 0.19
N ALA A 18 -2.78 9.80 -0.65
CA ALA A 18 -1.37 9.98 -0.32
C ALA A 18 -1.15 10.94 0.86
N LEU A 19 -1.95 12.00 0.99
CA LEU A 19 -1.85 12.91 2.14
C LEU A 19 -2.29 12.25 3.45
N LEU A 20 -3.27 11.36 3.39
CA LEU A 20 -3.94 10.78 4.57
C LEU A 20 -3.51 9.35 4.91
N HIS A 21 -2.76 8.65 4.06
CA HIS A 21 -2.46 7.22 4.21
C HIS A 21 -1.94 6.87 5.61
N ASP A 22 -1.13 7.75 6.20
CA ASP A 22 -0.50 7.55 7.50
C ASP A 22 -1.22 8.25 8.67
N ILE A 23 -2.45 8.76 8.50
CA ILE A 23 -3.16 9.53 9.54
C ILE A 23 -3.33 8.78 10.86
N GLY A 24 -3.39 7.44 10.83
CA GLY A 24 -3.44 6.61 12.03
C GLY A 24 -2.18 6.66 12.89
N ARG A 25 -1.05 7.16 12.36
CA ARG A 25 0.17 7.44 13.15
C ARG A 25 -0.04 8.49 14.23
N SER A 26 -1.09 9.30 14.12
CA SER A 26 -1.53 10.20 15.20
C SER A 26 -1.94 9.47 16.48
N GLN A 27 -2.23 8.16 16.41
CA GLN A 27 -2.66 7.34 17.56
C GLN A 27 -1.78 6.12 17.82
N THR A 28 -1.11 5.57 16.80
CA THR A 28 -0.25 4.39 16.97
C THR A 28 0.92 4.37 15.99
N ASN A 29 2.11 4.00 16.45
CA ASN A 29 3.30 3.86 15.60
C ASN A 29 3.48 2.45 15.01
N GLY A 30 2.61 1.50 15.36
CA GLY A 30 2.71 0.11 14.91
C GLY A 30 1.98 -0.17 13.60
N ILE A 31 1.98 -1.43 13.15
CA ILE A 31 1.31 -1.88 11.92
C ILE A 31 -0.20 -1.58 11.88
N LYS A 32 -0.81 -1.38 13.05
CA LYS A 32 -2.23 -1.04 13.20
C LYS A 32 -2.60 0.36 12.70
N HIS A 33 -1.62 1.22 12.37
CA HIS A 33 -1.90 2.60 11.93
C HIS A 33 -2.83 2.65 10.71
N ALA A 34 -2.72 1.72 9.75
CA ALA A 34 -3.65 1.67 8.62
C ALA A 34 -5.11 1.44 9.06
N VAL A 35 -5.35 0.47 9.94
CA VAL A 35 -6.70 0.15 10.44
C VAL A 35 -7.25 1.30 11.30
N VAL A 36 -6.41 1.87 12.16
CA VAL A 36 -6.80 3.01 13.00
C VAL A 36 -7.09 4.24 12.14
N GLY A 37 -6.26 4.52 11.14
CA GLY A 37 -6.48 5.61 10.20
C GLY A 37 -7.78 5.45 9.41
N ALA A 38 -8.06 4.23 8.95
CA ALA A 38 -9.29 3.91 8.24
C ALA A 38 -10.54 4.17 9.11
N GLU A 39 -10.55 3.71 10.37
CA GLU A 39 -11.68 3.97 11.27
C GLU A 39 -11.82 5.47 11.57
N LEU A 40 -10.71 6.20 11.77
CA LEU A 40 -10.74 7.65 12.00
C LEU A 40 -11.37 8.44 10.85
N LEU A 41 -11.07 8.05 9.61
CA LEU A 41 -11.63 8.68 8.42
C LEU A 41 -13.10 8.31 8.23
N LYS A 42 -13.47 7.06 8.50
CA LYS A 42 -14.86 6.59 8.47
C LYS A 42 -15.73 7.32 9.49
N GLU A 43 -15.27 7.49 10.73
CA GLU A 43 -15.95 8.26 11.77
C GLU A 43 -16.14 9.74 11.38
N ARG A 44 -15.24 10.28 10.56
CA ARG A 44 -15.29 11.67 10.04
C ARG A 44 -16.09 11.82 8.75
N GLY A 45 -16.66 10.73 8.22
CA GLY A 45 -17.49 10.77 7.02
C GLY A 45 -16.71 10.97 5.71
N PHE A 46 -15.43 10.56 5.67
CA PHE A 46 -14.67 10.56 4.41
C PHE A 46 -15.21 9.52 3.43
N PRO A 47 -15.05 9.73 2.10
CA PRO A 47 -15.39 8.74 1.09
C PRO A 47 -14.69 7.39 1.31
N TRP A 48 -15.37 6.29 1.00
CA TRP A 48 -14.86 4.93 1.20
C TRP A 48 -13.60 4.66 0.38
N GLU A 49 -13.46 5.31 -0.76
CA GLU A 49 -12.30 5.25 -1.64
C GLU A 49 -11.04 5.73 -0.92
N VAL A 50 -11.13 6.83 -0.17
CA VAL A 50 -10.02 7.34 0.66
C VAL A 50 -9.76 6.41 1.83
N VAL A 51 -10.82 5.94 2.52
CA VAL A 51 -10.71 4.99 3.63
C VAL A 51 -10.00 3.71 3.19
N ASN A 52 -10.30 3.20 2.00
CA ASN A 52 -9.69 1.98 1.47
C ASN A 52 -8.20 2.18 1.14
N ILE A 53 -7.81 3.34 0.59
CA ILE A 53 -6.39 3.66 0.38
C ILE A 53 -5.64 3.62 1.72
N VAL A 54 -6.16 4.30 2.75
CA VAL A 54 -5.56 4.34 4.08
C VAL A 54 -5.50 2.94 4.70
N GLU A 55 -6.53 2.12 4.55
CA GLU A 55 -6.55 0.78 5.12
C GLU A 55 -5.56 -0.19 4.43
N ARG A 56 -5.33 -0.02 3.11
CA ARG A 56 -4.66 -1.02 2.26
C ARG A 56 -3.27 -0.62 1.76
N HIS A 57 -2.76 0.56 2.15
CA HIS A 57 -1.44 1.02 1.70
C HIS A 57 -0.26 0.23 2.29
N ILE A 58 -0.47 -0.52 3.37
CA ILE A 58 0.64 -1.11 4.14
C ILE A 58 1.37 -2.24 3.41
N GLY A 59 2.69 -2.06 3.27
CA GLY A 59 3.54 -2.96 2.50
C GLY A 59 3.07 -3.03 1.05
N ALA A 60 3.11 -4.20 0.44
CA ALA A 60 2.50 -4.44 -0.88
C ALA A 60 1.17 -5.22 -0.78
N GLY A 61 0.49 -5.04 0.35
CA GLY A 61 -0.72 -5.76 0.71
C GLY A 61 -0.51 -6.95 1.66
N ILE A 62 -1.46 -7.09 2.60
CA ILE A 62 -1.45 -8.11 3.66
C ILE A 62 -2.67 -9.01 3.48
N SER A 63 -2.48 -10.32 3.39
CA SER A 63 -3.57 -11.29 3.32
C SER A 63 -4.23 -11.46 4.69
N ARG A 64 -5.43 -12.04 4.70
CA ARG A 64 -6.14 -12.44 5.92
C ARG A 64 -5.27 -13.27 6.88
N GLU A 65 -4.46 -14.18 6.37
CA GLU A 65 -3.58 -15.05 7.18
C GLU A 65 -2.43 -14.25 7.80
N GLU A 66 -1.78 -13.39 7.03
CA GLU A 66 -0.74 -12.49 7.56
C GLU A 66 -1.33 -11.51 8.58
N ALA A 67 -2.53 -10.99 8.32
CA ALA A 67 -3.24 -10.11 9.24
C ALA A 67 -3.46 -10.76 10.62
N LYS A 68 -3.82 -12.06 10.66
CA LYS A 68 -3.95 -12.81 11.92
C LYS A 68 -2.61 -12.87 12.67
N VAL A 69 -1.51 -13.16 11.97
CA VAL A 69 -0.16 -13.23 12.56
C VAL A 69 0.28 -11.87 13.09
N LEU A 70 -0.08 -10.79 12.39
CA LEU A 70 0.25 -9.40 12.74
C LEU A 70 -0.68 -8.79 13.79
N GLY A 71 -1.72 -9.52 14.25
CA GLY A 71 -2.70 -9.03 15.21
C GLY A 71 -3.61 -7.92 14.66
N LEU A 72 -3.80 -7.88 13.35
CA LEU A 72 -4.80 -7.06 12.67
C LEU A 72 -6.15 -7.80 12.62
N PRO A 73 -7.28 -7.08 12.44
CA PRO A 73 -8.56 -7.73 12.15
C PRO A 73 -8.43 -8.67 10.94
N PRO A 74 -8.97 -9.91 11.00
CA PRO A 74 -8.70 -10.95 10.01
C PRO A 74 -9.46 -10.70 8.70
N LYS A 75 -8.86 -9.96 7.78
CA LYS A 75 -9.33 -9.69 6.41
C LYS A 75 -8.15 -9.37 5.49
N ASP A 76 -8.43 -9.27 4.19
CA ASP A 76 -7.44 -8.87 3.20
C ASP A 76 -7.29 -7.34 3.15
N TYR A 77 -6.04 -6.90 3.20
CA TYR A 77 -5.59 -5.52 3.06
C TYR A 77 -4.77 -5.38 1.77
N LEU A 78 -5.26 -5.96 0.68
CA LEU A 78 -4.61 -5.92 -0.63
C LEU A 78 -5.12 -4.69 -1.40
N PRO A 79 -4.25 -3.86 -2.00
CA PRO A 79 -4.69 -2.76 -2.85
C PRO A 79 -5.38 -3.30 -4.11
N LEU A 80 -6.59 -2.80 -4.39
CA LEU A 80 -7.45 -3.32 -5.46
C LEU A 80 -7.53 -2.38 -6.67
N THR A 81 -7.81 -1.10 -6.43
CA THR A 81 -7.92 -0.09 -7.50
C THR A 81 -6.56 0.42 -7.96
N LEU A 82 -6.53 1.14 -9.09
CA LEU A 82 -5.29 1.73 -9.58
C LEU A 82 -4.77 2.81 -8.61
N GLU A 83 -5.66 3.60 -8.02
CA GLU A 83 -5.34 4.62 -7.02
C GLU A 83 -4.78 4.02 -5.73
N GLU A 84 -5.41 2.95 -5.21
CA GLU A 84 -4.90 2.20 -4.05
C GLU A 84 -3.49 1.66 -4.32
N LYS A 85 -3.28 1.07 -5.51
CA LYS A 85 -1.98 0.53 -5.90
C LYS A 85 -0.91 1.60 -6.10
N LEU A 86 -1.27 2.76 -6.67
CA LEU A 86 -0.35 3.88 -6.87
C LEU A 86 0.14 4.43 -5.53
N VAL A 87 -0.76 4.64 -4.56
CA VAL A 87 -0.37 5.14 -3.23
C VAL A 87 0.48 4.11 -2.49
N ALA A 88 0.07 2.84 -2.46
CA ALA A 88 0.86 1.78 -1.82
C ALA A 88 2.25 1.62 -2.49
N HIS A 89 2.31 1.70 -3.81
CA HIS A 89 3.57 1.59 -4.55
C HIS A 89 4.51 2.75 -4.25
N ALA A 90 4.01 3.99 -4.30
CA ALA A 90 4.81 5.17 -4.00
C ALA A 90 5.34 5.15 -2.56
N ASP A 91 4.51 4.80 -1.57
CA ASP A 91 4.92 4.70 -0.16
C ASP A 91 6.09 3.73 0.04
N ASN A 92 6.04 2.56 -0.60
CA ASN A 92 7.11 1.57 -0.51
C ASN A 92 8.47 2.06 -1.06
N LEU A 93 8.46 3.01 -1.99
CA LEU A 93 9.66 3.58 -2.63
C LEU A 93 10.19 4.82 -1.89
N ILE A 94 9.69 5.11 -0.69
CA ILE A 94 10.22 6.17 0.18
C ILE A 94 10.98 5.55 1.36
N HIS A 95 12.23 5.98 1.55
CA HIS A 95 13.01 5.71 2.74
C HIS A 95 13.32 6.99 3.51
N GLY A 96 12.58 7.21 4.60
CA GLY A 96 12.67 8.45 5.36
C GLY A 96 12.10 9.59 4.53
N THR A 97 12.97 10.43 3.98
CA THR A 97 12.59 11.54 3.08
C THR A 97 13.14 11.37 1.66
N GLN A 98 13.77 10.24 1.36
CA GLN A 98 14.38 10.00 0.04
C GLN A 98 13.59 8.97 -0.75
N GLU A 99 13.44 9.24 -2.04
CA GLU A 99 13.00 8.25 -3.01
C GLU A 99 14.11 7.22 -3.24
N VAL A 100 13.74 5.94 -3.29
CA VAL A 100 14.63 4.80 -3.49
C VAL A 100 14.07 3.86 -4.54
N ASP A 101 14.94 3.08 -5.17
CA ASP A 101 14.51 2.09 -6.16
C ASP A 101 14.02 0.77 -5.52
N LEU A 102 13.41 -0.08 -6.35
CA LEU A 102 12.91 -1.39 -5.93
C LEU A 102 14.03 -2.29 -5.37
N GLU A 103 15.24 -2.23 -5.94
CA GLU A 103 16.36 -3.08 -5.51
C GLU A 103 16.78 -2.76 -4.08
N PHE A 104 16.85 -1.47 -3.74
CA PHE A 104 17.09 -1.00 -2.38
C PHE A 104 16.03 -1.56 -1.42
N VAL A 105 14.74 -1.46 -1.77
CA VAL A 105 13.65 -1.92 -0.90
C VAL A 105 13.73 -3.43 -0.69
N ILE A 106 13.97 -4.22 -1.75
CA ILE A 106 14.13 -5.67 -1.67
C ILE A 106 15.29 -6.04 -0.74
N LYS A 107 16.47 -5.43 -0.94
CA LYS A 107 17.66 -5.69 -0.10
C LYS A 107 17.37 -5.38 1.37
N LYS A 108 16.72 -4.25 1.63
CA LYS A 108 16.31 -3.84 2.99
C LYS A 108 15.33 -4.82 3.61
N TRP A 109 14.31 -5.25 2.87
CA TRP A 109 13.29 -6.17 3.38
C TRP A 109 13.85 -7.57 3.64
N ARG A 110 14.70 -8.10 2.75
CA ARG A 110 15.42 -9.37 2.98
C ARG A 110 16.22 -9.33 4.27
N LYS A 111 16.97 -8.25 4.48
CA LYS A 111 17.78 -8.05 5.69
C LYS A 111 16.92 -7.97 6.96
N ASN A 112 15.79 -7.28 6.92
CA ASN A 112 15.00 -6.97 8.12
C ASN A 112 13.93 -8.00 8.45
N LEU A 113 13.35 -8.65 7.44
CA LEU A 113 12.21 -9.56 7.54
C LEU A 113 12.57 -11.01 7.21
N GLY A 114 13.75 -11.24 6.65
CA GLY A 114 14.22 -12.55 6.19
C GLY A 114 14.15 -12.71 4.66
N GLU A 115 15.05 -13.55 4.14
CA GLU A 115 15.28 -13.71 2.69
C GLU A 115 14.01 -14.11 1.90
N ASN A 116 13.15 -14.90 2.54
CA ASN A 116 11.96 -15.50 1.94
C ASN A 116 10.65 -14.87 2.44
N HIS A 117 10.68 -13.63 2.96
CA HIS A 117 9.48 -12.98 3.49
C HIS A 117 8.40 -12.81 2.39
N PRO A 118 7.13 -13.17 2.65
CA PRO A 118 6.07 -13.19 1.62
C PRO A 118 5.75 -11.82 1.00
N SER A 119 6.14 -10.72 1.65
CA SER A 119 5.96 -9.37 1.10
C SER A 119 6.90 -9.05 -0.07
N ILE A 120 8.07 -9.71 -0.16
CA ILE A 120 9.07 -9.46 -1.22
C ILE A 120 8.52 -9.75 -2.63
N PRO A 121 7.94 -10.94 -2.92
CA PRO A 121 7.33 -11.17 -4.24
C PRO A 121 6.14 -10.24 -4.52
N LYS A 122 5.42 -9.79 -3.49
CA LYS A 122 4.28 -8.87 -3.66
C LYS A 122 4.72 -7.48 -4.08
N ILE A 123 5.77 -6.91 -3.48
CA ILE A 123 6.26 -5.58 -3.87
C ILE A 123 6.84 -5.59 -5.29
N ILE A 124 7.51 -6.68 -5.68
CA ILE A 124 7.99 -6.88 -7.06
C ILE A 124 6.80 -6.89 -8.03
N LYS A 125 5.76 -7.67 -7.70
CA LYS A 125 4.55 -7.75 -8.52
C LYS A 125 3.85 -6.40 -8.65
N LEU A 126 3.64 -5.70 -7.53
CA LEU A 126 3.02 -4.37 -7.52
C LEU A 126 3.83 -3.36 -8.35
N HIS A 127 5.15 -3.36 -8.21
CA HIS A 127 6.03 -2.49 -9.00
C HIS A 127 5.96 -2.78 -10.49
N SER A 128 5.94 -4.05 -10.88
CA SER A 128 5.76 -4.47 -12.27
C SER A 128 4.40 -4.05 -12.84
N GLU A 129 3.32 -4.21 -12.07
CA GLU A 129 1.97 -3.81 -12.48
C GLU A 129 1.88 -2.30 -12.76
N ILE A 130 2.47 -1.47 -11.89
CA ILE A 130 2.41 0.00 -12.01
C ILE A 130 3.33 0.53 -13.11
N THR A 131 4.57 0.04 -13.18
CA THR A 131 5.57 0.55 -14.14
C THR A 131 5.47 -0.11 -15.52
N LYS A 132 4.65 -1.16 -15.66
CA LYS A 132 4.57 -2.04 -16.84
C LYS A 132 5.93 -2.67 -17.21
N THR A 133 6.82 -2.81 -16.23
CA THR A 133 8.13 -3.47 -16.40
C THR A 133 7.98 -4.98 -16.15
N PRO A 134 8.56 -5.88 -16.96
CA PRO A 134 8.50 -7.31 -16.71
C PRO A 134 9.10 -7.70 -15.35
N VAL A 135 8.46 -8.63 -14.64
CA VAL A 135 9.07 -9.30 -13.47
C VAL A 135 10.21 -10.19 -13.98
N THR A 136 11.46 -9.83 -13.67
CA THR A 136 12.66 -10.66 -13.94
C THR A 136 13.00 -11.54 -12.75
#